data_AF-A0A938LUF6-F1
#
_entry.id   AF-A0A938LUF6-F1
#
_cell.length_a   1.000
_cell.length_b   1.000
_cell.length_c   1.000
_cell.angle_alpha   90.00
_cell.angle_beta   90.00
_cell.angle_gamma   90.00
#
_symmetry.space_group_name_H-M   'P 1'
#
loop_
_entity.id
_entity.type
_entity.pdbx_description
1 polymer ?
#
loop_
_entity_poly.entity_id
_entity_poly.type
_entity_poly.pdbx_seq_one_letter_code
_entity_poly.pdbx_strand_id
1 'polypeptide(L)'
;MKRRTLSVVAVWTVLLPALFAQAEIEIAFEHNPAESAPAEFQFKTVPSPAQNDAATHARFILVEGMCNYIRWFLYEPQTRGAEITRRNIAQARYDSSYRISATFLNWVTQEYCRDIVPRLNAAARQGKYSEEIWKTATGHTVQELGDQWKAQMEKKVAEAKE
;
A
#
# COMPACT_ATOMS: atom_id res chain seq x y z
N MET A 1 25.95 -38.32 34.91
CA MET A 1 25.35 -37.83 33.65
C MET A 1 23.82 -37.96 33.66
N LYS A 2 23.07 -37.03 34.27
CA LYS A 2 21.59 -37.05 34.27
C LYS A 2 20.97 -35.65 34.39
N ARG A 3 21.32 -34.70 33.50
CA ARG A 3 20.73 -33.35 33.52
C ARG A 3 20.41 -32.73 32.15
N ARG A 4 20.41 -33.49 31.05
CA ARG A 4 20.13 -32.94 29.70
C ARG A 4 18.77 -33.32 29.11
N THR A 5 18.03 -34.26 29.71
CA THR A 5 16.79 -34.79 29.13
C THR A 5 15.53 -33.97 29.45
N LEU A 6 15.50 -33.24 30.57
CA LEU A 6 14.33 -32.40 30.93
C LEU A 6 14.14 -31.20 30.00
N SER A 7 15.21 -30.68 29.39
CA SER A 7 15.11 -29.51 28.50
C SER A 7 14.54 -29.84 27.12
N VAL A 8 14.65 -31.09 26.65
CA VAL A 8 14.16 -31.47 25.31
C VAL A 8 12.64 -31.65 25.32
N VAL A 9 12.08 -32.28 26.36
CA VAL A 9 10.62 -32.50 26.46
C VAL A 9 9.86 -31.18 26.55
N ALA A 10 10.37 -30.23 27.35
CA ALA A 10 9.76 -28.90 27.51
C ALA A 10 9.71 -28.10 26.18
N VAL A 11 10.75 -28.21 25.35
CA VAL A 11 10.81 -27.55 24.03
C VAL A 11 9.79 -28.15 23.07
N TRP A 12 9.60 -29.47 23.07
CA TRP A 12 8.60 -30.12 22.21
C TRP A 12 7.16 -29.86 22.66
N THR A 13 6.88 -29.78 23.97
CA THR A 13 5.53 -29.41 24.46
C THR A 13 5.11 -27.99 24.11
N VAL A 14 6.06 -27.06 23.93
CA VAL A 14 5.78 -25.68 23.51
C VAL A 14 5.71 -25.55 21.99
N LEU A 15 6.48 -26.34 21.23
CA LEU A 15 6.53 -26.26 19.76
C LEU A 15 5.44 -27.07 19.04
N LEU A 16 4.95 -28.19 19.61
CA LEU A 16 3.90 -29.00 18.99
C LEU A 16 2.58 -28.25 18.71
N PRO A 17 2.04 -27.42 19.62
CA PRO A 17 0.76 -26.74 19.39
C PRO A 17 0.84 -25.70 18.26
N ALA A 18 2.02 -25.11 18.02
CA ALA A 18 2.20 -24.11 16.97
C ALA A 18 2.06 -24.67 15.55
N LEU A 19 2.24 -25.99 15.36
CA LEU A 19 2.05 -26.66 14.07
C LEU A 19 0.57 -26.85 13.69
N PHE A 20 -0.36 -26.68 14.64
CA PHE A 20 -1.80 -26.86 14.42
C PHE A 20 -2.59 -25.55 14.44
N ALA A 21 -1.93 -24.39 14.57
CA ALA A 21 -2.59 -23.10 14.43
C ALA A 21 -2.99 -22.87 12.97
N GLN A 22 -4.23 -23.24 12.63
CA GLN A 22 -4.84 -22.92 11.35
C GLN A 22 -5.37 -21.49 11.42
N ALA A 23 -5.00 -20.65 10.45
CA ALA A 23 -5.69 -19.38 10.24
C ALA A 23 -7.05 -19.69 9.61
N GLU A 24 -8.10 -19.71 10.43
CA GLU A 24 -9.47 -19.94 9.97
C GLU A 24 -10.11 -18.62 9.54
N ILE A 25 -10.79 -18.63 8.41
CA ILE A 25 -11.50 -17.45 7.90
C ILE A 25 -12.88 -17.43 8.56
N GLU A 26 -13.05 -16.60 9.56
CA GLU A 26 -14.36 -16.33 10.16
C GLU A 26 -15.05 -15.18 9.40
N ILE A 27 -16.30 -15.41 8.98
CA ILE A 27 -17.12 -14.39 8.31
C ILE A 27 -18.23 -13.95 9.26
N ALA A 28 -18.10 -12.74 9.80
CA ALA A 28 -19.11 -12.11 10.63
C ALA A 28 -19.82 -10.98 9.86
N PHE A 29 -21.13 -10.86 10.03
CA PHE A 29 -21.94 -9.78 9.47
C PHE A 29 -22.76 -9.12 10.58
N GLU A 30 -22.79 -7.80 10.61
CA GLU A 30 -23.62 -7.04 11.52
C GLU A 30 -24.09 -5.75 10.85
N HIS A 31 -25.27 -5.27 11.25
CA HIS A 31 -25.85 -4.04 10.75
C HIS A 31 -26.37 -3.22 11.93
N ASN A 32 -25.82 -2.01 12.08
CA ASN A 32 -26.33 -1.02 13.04
C ASN A 32 -27.39 -0.16 12.34
N PRO A 33 -28.66 -0.19 12.77
CA PRO A 33 -29.68 0.70 12.23
C PRO A 33 -29.29 2.17 12.46
N ALA A 34 -29.61 3.04 11.50
CA ALA A 34 -29.20 4.45 11.51
C ALA A 34 -29.60 5.21 12.79
N GLU A 35 -30.74 4.83 13.38
CA GLU A 35 -31.29 5.44 14.61
C GLU A 35 -30.46 5.11 15.86
N SER A 36 -29.68 4.02 15.84
CA SER A 36 -28.92 3.51 16.97
C SER A 36 -27.43 3.35 16.67
N ALA A 37 -26.94 3.86 15.53
CA ALA A 37 -25.56 3.70 15.10
C ALA A 37 -24.64 4.65 15.90
N PRO A 38 -23.66 4.14 16.68
CA PRO A 38 -22.70 4.99 17.36
C PRO A 38 -21.71 5.61 16.35
N ALA A 39 -21.27 6.85 16.60
CA ALA A 39 -20.29 7.55 15.76
C ALA A 39 -18.94 6.82 15.65
N GLU A 40 -18.66 5.94 16.63
CA GLU A 40 -17.43 5.16 16.74
C GLU A 40 -17.43 3.92 15.83
N PHE A 41 -18.53 3.62 15.12
CA PHE A 41 -18.65 2.48 14.19
C PHE A 41 -18.29 1.11 14.82
N GLN A 42 -18.57 0.95 16.11
CA GLN A 42 -18.35 -0.33 16.79
C GLN A 42 -19.49 -1.31 16.50
N PHE A 43 -19.12 -2.54 16.19
CA PHE A 43 -20.01 -3.68 16.01
C PHE A 43 -19.84 -4.62 17.20
N LYS A 44 -20.91 -5.29 17.62
CA LYS A 44 -20.88 -6.22 18.78
C LYS A 44 -20.17 -7.52 18.46
N THR A 45 -20.32 -7.98 17.23
CA THR A 45 -19.93 -9.30 16.72
C THR A 45 -18.86 -9.21 15.65
N VAL A 46 -18.79 -8.10 14.89
CA VAL A 46 -17.68 -7.88 13.95
C VAL A 46 -16.48 -7.36 14.74
N PRO A 47 -15.34 -8.06 14.75
CA PRO A 47 -14.14 -7.61 15.45
C PRO A 47 -13.66 -6.28 14.87
N SER A 48 -13.07 -5.44 15.72
CA SER A 48 -12.41 -4.23 15.24
C SER A 48 -11.33 -4.58 14.20
N PRO A 49 -11.11 -3.73 13.19
CA PRO A 49 -10.01 -3.92 12.25
C PRO A 49 -8.71 -4.20 13.01
N ALA A 50 -7.97 -5.21 12.57
CA ALA A 50 -6.71 -5.56 13.21
C ALA A 50 -5.77 -4.36 13.12
N GLN A 51 -5.22 -3.93 14.26
CA GLN A 51 -4.30 -2.78 14.33
C GLN A 51 -3.01 -2.98 13.52
N ASN A 52 -2.76 -4.20 13.03
CA ASN A 52 -1.59 -4.60 12.26
C ASN A 52 -1.97 -5.21 10.91
N ASP A 53 -3.14 -4.87 10.37
CA ASP A 53 -3.50 -5.32 9.04
C ASP A 53 -2.55 -4.72 7.97
N ALA A 54 -2.56 -5.30 6.79
CA ALA A 54 -1.77 -4.83 5.65
C ALA A 54 -2.03 -3.34 5.30
N ALA A 55 -3.24 -2.84 5.57
CA ALA A 55 -3.66 -1.48 5.28
C ALA A 55 -3.20 -0.47 6.36
N THR A 56 -2.83 -0.94 7.55
CA THR A 56 -2.33 -0.10 8.65
C THR A 56 -1.00 0.54 8.27
N HIS A 57 -0.12 -0.25 7.65
CA HIS A 57 1.21 0.24 7.24
C HIS A 57 1.21 0.81 5.82
N ALA A 58 0.39 0.28 4.91
CA ALA A 58 0.26 0.83 3.56
C ALA A 58 -0.71 2.02 3.58
N ARG A 59 -0.22 3.23 3.32
CA ARG A 59 -1.11 4.40 3.16
C ARG A 59 -2.19 4.08 2.11
N PHE A 60 -3.47 4.24 2.44
CA PHE A 60 -4.61 3.97 1.54
C PHE A 60 -4.40 4.53 0.12
N ILE A 61 -3.80 5.71 0.04
CA ILE A 61 -3.46 6.42 -1.20
C ILE A 61 -2.50 5.62 -2.09
N LEU A 62 -1.56 4.85 -1.52
CA LEU A 62 -0.65 4.00 -2.28
C LEU A 62 -1.36 2.82 -2.92
N VAL A 63 -2.24 2.14 -2.16
CA VAL A 63 -3.04 1.01 -2.67
C VAL A 63 -3.91 1.47 -3.85
N GLU A 64 -4.61 2.58 -3.66
CA GLU A 64 -5.41 3.16 -4.73
C GLU A 64 -4.57 3.65 -5.91
N GLY A 65 -3.42 4.27 -5.64
CA GLY A 65 -2.48 4.68 -6.68
C GLY A 65 -2.05 3.51 -7.57
N MET A 66 -1.78 2.33 -6.99
CA MET A 66 -1.42 1.12 -7.74
C MET A 66 -2.58 0.62 -8.61
N CYS A 67 -3.81 0.61 -8.10
CA CYS A 67 -4.99 0.23 -8.88
C CYS A 67 -5.19 1.17 -10.07
N ASN A 68 -5.07 2.48 -9.84
CA ASN A 68 -5.21 3.49 -10.88
C ASN A 68 -4.05 3.48 -11.87
N TYR A 69 -2.84 3.11 -11.43
CA TYR A 69 -1.71 2.85 -12.32
C TYR A 69 -2.04 1.73 -13.31
N ILE A 70 -2.50 0.58 -12.81
CA ILE A 70 -2.89 -0.56 -13.66
C ILE A 70 -3.96 -0.13 -14.65
N ARG A 71 -5.01 0.54 -14.18
CA ARG A 71 -6.11 1.00 -15.05
C ARG A 71 -5.62 1.95 -16.13
N TRP A 72 -5.04 3.10 -15.78
CA TRP A 72 -4.80 4.17 -16.74
C TRP A 72 -3.49 4.07 -17.51
N PHE A 73 -2.54 3.24 -17.09
CA PHE A 73 -1.26 3.11 -17.80
C PHE A 73 -1.05 1.74 -18.43
N LEU A 74 -1.71 0.68 -17.93
CA LEU A 74 -1.58 -0.66 -18.50
C LEU A 74 -2.80 -1.10 -19.31
N TYR A 75 -4.03 -0.78 -18.85
CA TYR A 75 -5.26 -1.29 -19.47
C TYR A 75 -5.99 -0.29 -20.37
N GLU A 76 -6.07 0.98 -19.95
CA GLU A 76 -6.83 2.04 -20.61
C GLU A 76 -5.98 3.30 -20.96
N PRO A 77 -4.73 3.19 -21.45
CA PRO A 77 -3.87 4.35 -21.71
C PRO A 77 -4.48 5.35 -22.71
N GLN A 78 -5.27 4.87 -23.67
CA GLN A 78 -5.98 5.69 -24.65
C GLN A 78 -6.96 6.68 -24.03
N THR A 79 -7.44 6.42 -22.80
CA THR A 79 -8.40 7.31 -22.12
C THR A 79 -7.74 8.55 -21.55
N ARG A 80 -6.41 8.54 -21.37
CA ARG A 80 -5.64 9.61 -20.71
C ARG A 80 -6.23 10.02 -19.34
N GLY A 81 -6.89 9.08 -18.67
CA GLY A 81 -7.70 9.35 -17.48
C GLY A 81 -6.92 9.84 -16.23
N ALA A 82 -5.59 9.75 -16.27
CA ALA A 82 -4.68 10.21 -15.22
C ALA A 82 -3.82 11.43 -15.62
N GLU A 83 -4.12 12.10 -16.75
CA GLU A 83 -3.28 13.19 -17.23
C GLU A 83 -3.22 14.39 -16.27
N ILE A 84 -2.01 14.93 -16.08
CA ILE A 84 -1.77 16.15 -15.32
C ILE A 84 -1.77 17.35 -16.26
N THR A 85 -2.49 18.39 -15.85
CA THR A 85 -2.72 19.60 -16.63
C THR A 85 -2.14 20.82 -15.91
N ARG A 86 -2.01 21.95 -16.60
CA ARG A 86 -1.63 23.23 -15.98
C ARG A 86 -2.50 23.61 -14.79
N ARG A 87 -3.78 23.27 -14.83
CA ARG A 87 -4.74 23.67 -13.80
C ARG A 87 -4.47 22.98 -12.46
N ASN A 88 -3.99 21.74 -12.48
CA ASN A 88 -3.85 20.92 -11.28
C ASN A 88 -2.41 20.66 -10.85
N ILE A 89 -1.41 20.91 -11.71
CA ILE A 89 0.01 20.62 -11.40
C ILE A 89 0.52 21.33 -10.13
N ALA A 90 0.14 22.59 -9.91
CA ALA A 90 0.60 23.35 -8.74
C ALA A 90 0.24 22.69 -7.40
N GLN A 91 -0.94 22.06 -7.34
CA GLN A 91 -1.48 21.37 -6.17
C GLN A 91 -1.13 19.88 -6.13
N ALA A 92 -0.51 19.34 -7.18
CA ALA A 92 -0.19 17.94 -7.27
C ALA A 92 0.91 17.56 -6.27
N ARG A 93 0.67 16.46 -5.54
CA ARG A 93 1.65 15.78 -4.69
C ARG A 93 1.55 14.30 -4.95
N TYR A 94 2.66 13.58 -4.83
CA TYR A 94 2.69 12.13 -5.08
C TYR A 94 1.69 11.35 -4.20
N ASP A 95 1.27 11.92 -3.06
CA ASP A 95 0.33 11.37 -2.08
C ASP A 95 -1.00 12.14 -2.00
N SER A 96 -1.38 13.02 -2.94
CA SER A 96 -2.58 13.85 -2.78
C SER A 96 -3.88 13.28 -3.34
N SER A 97 -3.84 12.46 -4.40
CA SER A 97 -5.05 11.88 -4.98
C SER A 97 -4.78 10.74 -5.95
N TYR A 98 -5.81 9.94 -6.20
CA TYR A 98 -5.84 8.74 -7.03
C TYR A 98 -5.10 8.87 -8.37
N ARG A 99 -5.47 9.86 -9.20
CA ARG A 99 -4.87 10.11 -10.51
C ARG A 99 -3.40 10.51 -10.39
N ILE A 100 -3.12 11.38 -9.41
CA ILE A 100 -1.80 11.94 -9.22
C ILE A 100 -0.80 10.87 -8.74
N SER A 101 -1.20 10.04 -7.78
CA SER A 101 -0.39 8.92 -7.30
C SER A 101 -0.14 7.89 -8.41
N ALA A 102 -1.12 7.64 -9.29
CA ALA A 102 -0.94 6.77 -10.45
C ALA A 102 0.09 7.34 -11.45
N THR A 103 0.02 8.63 -11.77
CA THR A 103 1.05 9.29 -12.62
C THR A 103 2.43 9.22 -12.00
N PHE A 104 2.54 9.41 -10.68
CA PHE A 104 3.80 9.28 -9.98
C PHE A 104 4.34 7.85 -10.07
N LEU A 105 3.52 6.83 -9.79
CA LEU A 105 3.92 5.42 -9.89
C LEU A 105 4.33 5.05 -11.31
N ASN A 106 3.62 5.54 -12.33
CA ASN A 106 4.00 5.33 -13.72
C ASN A 106 5.38 5.94 -14.00
N TRP A 107 5.62 7.16 -13.55
CA TRP A 107 6.91 7.82 -13.71
C TRP A 107 8.05 7.07 -13.01
N VAL A 108 7.88 6.66 -11.74
CA VAL A 108 8.91 5.86 -11.03
C VAL A 108 9.17 4.53 -11.76
N THR A 109 8.11 3.91 -12.29
CA THR A 109 8.22 2.67 -13.07
C THR A 109 9.07 2.86 -14.33
N GLN A 110 8.93 4.01 -15.00
CA GLN A 110 9.62 4.32 -16.25
C GLN A 110 11.08 4.74 -16.02
N GLU A 111 11.33 5.57 -15.02
CA GLU A 111 12.64 6.23 -14.85
C GLU A 111 13.61 5.43 -13.95
N TYR A 112 13.10 4.67 -12.96
CA TYR A 112 13.96 4.02 -11.96
C TYR A 112 13.82 2.51 -11.92
N CYS A 113 12.59 2.00 -11.74
CA CYS A 113 12.38 0.61 -11.35
C CYS A 113 11.09 0.06 -11.98
N ARG A 114 11.24 -0.69 -13.09
CA ARG A 114 10.11 -1.25 -13.86
C ARG A 114 9.19 -2.18 -13.05
N ASP A 115 9.67 -2.75 -11.96
CA ASP A 115 8.92 -3.67 -11.10
C ASP A 115 8.55 -3.07 -9.73
N ILE A 116 8.64 -1.75 -9.56
CA ILE A 116 8.31 -1.07 -8.29
C ILE A 116 6.87 -1.35 -7.85
N VAL A 117 5.89 -1.29 -8.77
CA VAL A 117 4.48 -1.52 -8.43
C VAL A 117 4.23 -2.98 -7.97
N PRO A 118 4.68 -4.03 -8.70
CA PRO A 118 4.64 -5.39 -8.19
C PRO A 118 5.31 -5.58 -6.82
N ARG A 119 6.47 -4.95 -6.59
CA ARG A 119 7.19 -5.03 -5.31
C ARG A 119 6.39 -4.42 -4.16
N LEU A 120 5.83 -3.22 -4.36
CA LEU A 120 5.01 -2.52 -3.38
C LEU A 120 3.74 -3.32 -3.05
N ASN A 121 3.07 -3.85 -4.08
CA ASN A 121 1.90 -4.71 -3.90
C ASN A 121 2.24 -5.98 -3.11
N ALA A 122 3.33 -6.66 -3.44
CA ALA A 122 3.78 -7.86 -2.72
C ALA A 122 4.10 -7.55 -1.25
N ALA A 123 4.81 -6.46 -0.99
CA ALA A 123 5.15 -6.03 0.36
C ALA A 123 3.91 -5.65 1.18
N ALA A 124 2.97 -4.91 0.59
CA ALA A 124 1.71 -4.55 1.23
C ALA A 124 0.91 -5.80 1.59
N ARG A 125 0.72 -6.74 0.66
CA ARG A 125 -0.01 -8.01 0.91
C ARG A 125 0.60 -8.88 2.00
N GLN A 126 1.91 -8.75 2.22
CA GLN A 126 2.63 -9.48 3.27
C GLN A 126 2.69 -8.71 4.60
N GLY A 127 2.11 -7.51 4.69
CA GLY A 127 2.26 -6.64 5.87
C GLY A 127 3.69 -6.14 6.10
N LYS A 128 4.54 -6.16 5.06
CA LYS A 128 5.97 -5.82 5.10
C LYS A 128 6.28 -4.51 4.39
N TYR A 129 5.26 -3.70 4.12
CA TYR A 129 5.48 -2.40 3.50
C TYR A 129 6.32 -1.50 4.43
N SER A 130 7.37 -0.90 3.87
CA SER A 130 8.21 0.10 4.50
C SER A 130 8.67 1.09 3.44
N GLU A 131 8.88 2.36 3.84
CA GLU A 131 9.41 3.39 2.93
C GLU A 131 10.82 3.05 2.42
N GLU A 132 11.57 2.18 3.11
CA GLU A 132 12.87 1.69 2.67
C GLU A 132 12.84 0.95 1.32
N ILE A 133 11.67 0.44 0.92
CA ILE A 133 11.49 -0.21 -0.39
C ILE A 133 11.82 0.77 -1.51
N TRP A 134 11.43 2.04 -1.37
CA TRP A 134 11.72 3.07 -2.37
C TRP A 134 13.23 3.27 -2.51
N LYS A 135 13.91 3.51 -1.39
CA LYS A 135 15.35 3.74 -1.38
C LYS A 135 16.13 2.54 -1.92
N THR A 136 15.72 1.33 -1.56
CA THR A 136 16.34 0.09 -2.04
C THR A 136 16.14 -0.09 -3.55
N ALA A 137 14.96 0.24 -4.07
CA ALA A 137 14.61 0.01 -5.46
C ALA A 137 15.08 1.11 -6.42
N THR A 138 15.16 2.36 -5.95
CA THR A 138 15.42 3.53 -6.80
C THR A 138 16.66 4.32 -6.41
N GLY A 139 17.24 4.05 -5.23
CA GLY A 139 18.30 4.87 -4.63
C GLY A 139 17.79 6.13 -3.90
N HIS A 140 16.48 6.41 -3.96
CA HIS A 140 15.87 7.63 -3.42
C HIS A 140 14.72 7.33 -2.47
N THR A 141 14.53 8.21 -1.49
CA THR A 141 13.32 8.23 -0.66
C THR A 141 12.10 8.60 -1.50
N VAL A 142 10.90 8.22 -1.03
CA VAL A 142 9.66 8.55 -1.77
C VAL A 142 9.42 10.07 -1.85
N GLN A 143 9.89 10.82 -0.86
CA GLN A 143 9.82 12.27 -0.81
C GLN A 143 10.70 12.90 -1.90
N GLU A 144 11.96 12.48 -2.01
CA GLU A 144 12.87 12.94 -3.06
C GLU A 144 12.36 12.59 -4.47
N LEU A 145 11.79 11.39 -4.64
CA LEU A 145 11.14 11.01 -5.90
C LEU A 145 9.94 11.90 -6.20
N GLY A 146 9.13 12.22 -5.18
CA GLY A 146 7.98 13.11 -5.31
C GLY A 146 8.38 14.51 -5.77
N ASP A 147 9.47 15.06 -5.22
CA ASP A 147 9.98 16.38 -5.60
C ASP A 147 10.52 16.38 -7.03
N GLN A 148 11.32 15.36 -7.39
CA GLN A 148 11.86 15.20 -8.75
C GLN A 148 10.75 15.06 -9.79
N TRP A 149 9.77 14.20 -9.50
CA TRP A 149 8.60 14.00 -10.34
C TRP A 149 7.83 15.31 -10.54
N LYS A 150 7.56 16.05 -9.46
CA LYS A 150 6.80 17.31 -9.55
C LYS A 150 7.52 18.32 -10.42
N ALA A 151 8.83 18.51 -10.22
CA ALA A 151 9.63 19.42 -11.03
C ALA A 151 9.61 19.03 -12.52
N GLN A 152 9.69 17.73 -12.83
CA GLN A 152 9.62 17.27 -14.23
C GLN A 152 8.23 17.48 -14.83
N MET A 153 7.15 17.24 -14.07
CA MET A 153 5.79 17.48 -14.56
C MET A 153 5.51 18.96 -14.78
N GLU A 154 5.98 19.84 -13.89
CA GLU A 154 5.90 21.31 -14.08
C GLU A 154 6.59 21.76 -15.37
N LYS A 155 7.79 21.23 -15.64
CA LYS A 155 8.51 21.46 -16.89
C LYS A 155 7.74 20.96 -18.11
N LYS A 156 7.28 19.70 -18.12
CA LYS A 156 6.52 19.11 -19.24
C LYS A 156 5.25 19.91 -19.54
N VAL A 157 4.53 20.29 -18.51
CA VAL A 157 3.28 21.07 -18.63
C VAL A 157 3.56 22.50 -19.10
N ALA A 158 4.70 23.09 -18.73
CA ALA A 158 5.13 24.39 -19.25
C ALA A 158 5.48 24.32 -20.74
N GLU A 159 6.20 23.28 -21.17
CA GLU A 159 6.69 23.04 -22.54
C GLU A 159 5.57 22.65 -23.53
N ALA A 160 4.50 22.02 -23.07
CA ALA A 160 3.30 21.74 -23.88
C ALA A 160 2.48 23.01 -24.22
N LYS A 161 3.14 24.16 -24.40
CA LYS A 161 2.59 25.48 -24.78
C LYS A 161 2.37 25.66 -26.28
N GLU A 162 2.66 24.65 -27.08
CA GLU A 162 2.41 24.61 -28.53
C GLU A 162 1.31 23.61 -28.87
#